data_AF-A0A117LJ96-F1
#
_entry.id   AF-A0A117LJ96-F1
#
_cell.length_a   1.000
_cell.length_b   1.000
_cell.length_c   1.000
_cell.angle_alpha   90.00
_cell.angle_beta   90.00
_cell.angle_gamma   90.00
#
_symmetry.space_group_name_H-M   'P 1'
#
loop_
_entity.id
_entity.type
_entity.pdbx_description
1 polymer ?
#
loop_
_entity_poly.entity_id
_entity_poly.type
_entity_poly.pdbx_seq_one_letter_code
_entity_poly.pdbx_strand_id
1 'polypeptide(L)'
;SGRALGCDGVEFNGQIRPHNRIVRYEIEIRRFSEIRETGAMIAVGNGKVFVDDEQVYVMKNAKAGIFKDIAYSDYPIRSDHAIGGLPPHEESHLDKILKRFRRNDGQ
;
A
#
# COMPACT_ATOMS: atom_id res chain seq x y z
N SER A 1 4.26 9.69 6.04
CA SER A 1 3.85 9.56 4.61
C SER A 1 3.14 8.23 4.37
N GLY A 2 2.35 8.15 3.30
CA GLY A 2 1.70 6.90 2.88
C GLY A 2 2.63 6.02 2.04
N ARG A 3 2.49 4.69 2.17
CA ARG A 3 3.23 3.69 1.39
C ARG A 3 2.33 2.49 1.07
N ALA A 4 2.37 2.05 -0.19
CA ALA A 4 1.79 0.78 -0.60
C ALA A 4 2.68 -0.39 -0.10
N LEU A 5 2.05 -1.39 0.51
CA LEU A 5 2.74 -2.55 1.11
C LEU A 5 2.61 -3.82 0.26
N GLY A 6 1.79 -3.76 -0.80
CA GLY A 6 1.55 -4.85 -1.73
C GLY A 6 0.10 -5.32 -1.72
N CYS A 7 -0.15 -6.45 -2.34
CA CYS A 7 -1.43 -7.15 -2.37
C CYS A 7 -1.18 -8.65 -2.53
N ASP A 8 -2.19 -9.47 -2.25
CA ASP A 8 -2.05 -10.92 -2.39
C ASP A 8 -2.26 -11.36 -3.85
N GLY A 9 -3.05 -10.61 -4.62
CA GLY A 9 -3.22 -10.89 -6.04
C GLY A 9 -3.94 -9.77 -6.79
N VAL A 10 -3.63 -9.67 -8.08
CA VAL A 10 -4.31 -8.79 -9.03
C VAL A 10 -4.71 -9.61 -10.25
N GLU A 11 -5.95 -9.49 -10.67
CA GLU A 11 -6.49 -10.11 -11.88
C GLU A 11 -6.85 -9.02 -12.87
N PHE A 12 -6.32 -9.14 -14.10
CA PHE A 12 -6.61 -8.25 -15.22
C PHE A 12 -7.48 -8.99 -16.23
N ASN A 13 -8.80 -8.83 -16.11
CA ASN A 13 -9.79 -9.57 -16.91
C ASN A 13 -10.28 -8.78 -18.13
N GLY A 14 -9.89 -7.50 -18.24
CA GLY A 14 -10.24 -6.64 -19.35
C GLY A 14 -9.18 -5.58 -19.62
N GLN A 15 -9.56 -4.54 -20.35
CA GLN A 15 -8.66 -3.46 -20.75
C GLN A 15 -9.44 -2.15 -20.80
N ILE A 16 -8.75 -1.04 -20.51
CA ILE A 16 -9.29 0.31 -20.67
C ILE A 16 -8.71 0.88 -21.97
N ARG A 17 -9.58 1.34 -22.87
CA ARG A 17 -9.21 1.87 -24.18
C ARG A 17 -9.46 3.39 -24.26
N PRO A 18 -8.82 4.12 -25.20
CA PRO A 18 -8.92 5.58 -25.28
C PRO A 18 -10.33 6.17 -25.45
N HIS A 19 -11.32 5.36 -25.89
CA HIS A 19 -12.71 5.80 -26.09
C HIS A 19 -13.63 5.52 -24.89
N ASN A 20 -13.13 4.84 -23.85
CA ASN A 20 -13.88 4.68 -22.62
C ASN A 20 -14.03 6.02 -21.89
N ARG A 21 -15.13 6.22 -21.16
CA ARG A 21 -15.49 7.53 -20.61
C ARG A 21 -15.18 7.65 -19.12
N ILE A 22 -15.56 6.64 -18.33
CA ILE A 22 -15.46 6.69 -16.86
C ILE A 22 -14.78 5.43 -16.36
N VAL A 23 -13.76 5.61 -15.52
CA VAL A 23 -13.15 4.54 -14.73
C VAL A 23 -13.58 4.73 -13.27
N ARG A 24 -14.25 3.73 -12.71
CA ARG A 24 -14.73 3.72 -11.33
C ARG A 24 -13.94 2.70 -10.51
N TYR A 25 -13.44 3.14 -9.37
CA TYR A 25 -12.72 2.30 -8.41
C TYR A 25 -13.62 2.07 -7.21
N GLU A 26 -13.86 0.81 -6.87
CA GLU A 26 -14.55 0.42 -5.65
C GLU A 26 -13.55 -0.23 -4.71
N ILE A 27 -13.50 0.26 -3.47
CA ILE A 27 -12.58 -0.22 -2.45
C ILE A 27 -13.40 -0.67 -1.25
N GLU A 28 -13.27 -1.93 -0.89
CA GLU A 28 -13.86 -2.53 0.30
C GLU A 28 -12.78 -2.67 1.37
N ILE A 29 -12.81 -1.82 2.39
CA ILE A 29 -11.88 -1.92 3.52
C ILE A 29 -12.29 -3.09 4.41
N ARG A 30 -11.43 -4.11 4.46
CA ARG A 30 -11.65 -5.32 5.25
C ARG A 30 -11.11 -5.20 6.67
N ARG A 31 -9.98 -4.50 6.82
CA ARG A 31 -9.34 -4.33 8.11
C ARG A 31 -8.57 -3.02 8.15
N PHE A 32 -8.66 -2.34 9.28
CA PHE A 32 -7.83 -1.21 9.64
C PHE A 32 -7.10 -1.55 10.94
N SER A 33 -5.82 -1.21 11.04
CA SER A 33 -4.98 -1.52 12.19
C SER A 33 -4.11 -0.34 12.54
N GLU A 34 -4.15 0.05 13.81
CA GLU A 34 -3.25 1.03 14.40
C GLU A 34 -2.20 0.30 15.25
N ILE A 35 -0.92 0.54 14.94
CA ILE A 35 0.22 0.00 15.69
C ILE A 35 0.68 1.11 16.62
N ARG A 36 0.17 1.10 17.85
CA ARG A 36 0.31 2.20 18.82
C ARG A 36 1.76 2.53 19.16
N GLU A 37 2.62 1.53 19.22
CA GLU A 37 4.03 1.70 19.59
C GLU A 37 4.79 2.56 18.58
N THR A 38 4.43 2.47 17.30
CA THR A 38 5.08 3.20 16.20
C THR A 38 4.22 4.33 15.65
N GLY A 39 2.94 4.37 16.01
CA GLY A 39 1.93 5.26 15.43
C GLY A 39 1.65 4.98 13.95
N ALA A 40 1.97 3.77 13.47
CA ALA A 40 1.68 3.38 12.10
C ALA A 40 0.20 2.96 11.95
N MET A 41 -0.40 3.33 10.82
CA MET A 41 -1.77 2.97 10.49
C MET A 41 -1.76 2.16 9.20
N ILE A 42 -2.39 0.98 9.17
CA ILE A 42 -2.41 0.10 8.01
C ILE A 42 -3.86 -0.25 7.67
N ALA A 43 -4.22 -0.12 6.40
CA ALA A 43 -5.49 -0.56 5.86
C ALA A 43 -5.26 -1.74 4.91
N VAL A 44 -6.16 -2.72 5.00
CA VAL A 44 -6.26 -3.87 4.10
C VAL A 44 -7.64 -3.86 3.47
N GLY A 45 -7.70 -3.97 2.15
CA GLY A 45 -8.97 -3.99 1.44
C GLY A 45 -8.93 -4.77 0.14
N ASN A 46 -10.10 -5.06 -0.40
CA ASN A 46 -10.25 -5.55 -1.77
C ASN A 46 -10.56 -4.36 -2.68
N GLY A 47 -10.14 -4.46 -3.94
CA GLY A 47 -10.39 -3.45 -4.96
C GLY A 47 -11.07 -4.06 -6.17
N LYS A 48 -11.99 -3.31 -6.77
CA LYS A 48 -12.55 -3.59 -8.09
C LYS A 48 -12.42 -2.34 -8.94
N VAL A 49 -12.10 -2.54 -10.22
CA VAL A 49 -12.03 -1.45 -11.20
C VAL A 49 -13.04 -1.73 -12.29
N PHE A 50 -13.85 -0.72 -12.58
CA PHE A 50 -14.85 -0.73 -13.64
C PHE A 50 -14.51 0.32 -14.68
N VAL A 51 -14.79 0.02 -15.94
CA VAL A 51 -14.76 0.98 -17.04
C VAL A 51 -16.13 1.00 -17.70
N ASP A 52 -16.78 2.17 -17.73
CA ASP A 52 -18.15 2.33 -18.24
C ASP A 52 -19.12 1.25 -17.69
N ASP A 53 -19.04 1.01 -16.37
CA ASP A 53 -19.77 0.00 -15.59
C ASP A 53 -19.43 -1.49 -15.82
N GLU A 54 -18.45 -1.79 -16.67
CA GLU A 54 -17.92 -3.15 -16.84
C GLU A 54 -16.70 -3.41 -15.95
N GLN A 55 -16.72 -4.47 -15.13
CA GLN A 55 -15.62 -4.80 -14.21
C GLN A 55 -14.42 -5.37 -14.99
N VAL A 56 -13.28 -4.69 -14.94
CA VAL A 56 -12.07 -5.08 -15.66
C VAL A 56 -10.97 -5.63 -14.77
N TYR A 57 -10.79 -5.09 -13.55
CA TYR A 57 -9.71 -5.52 -12.65
C TYR A 57 -10.23 -5.87 -11.26
N VAL A 58 -9.54 -6.83 -10.62
CA VAL A 58 -9.79 -7.23 -9.24
C VAL A 58 -8.48 -7.24 -8.47
N MET A 59 -8.48 -6.70 -7.26
CA MET A 59 -7.35 -6.69 -6.33
C MET A 59 -7.76 -7.37 -5.03
N LYS A 60 -7.00 -8.36 -4.61
CA LYS A 60 -7.24 -9.15 -3.38
C LYS A 60 -6.28 -8.72 -2.29
N ASN A 61 -6.83 -8.35 -1.13
CA ASN A 61 -6.07 -7.98 0.07
C ASN A 61 -4.94 -6.95 -0.22
N ALA A 62 -5.26 -5.87 -0.92
CA ALA A 62 -4.37 -4.74 -1.08
C ALA A 62 -4.09 -4.08 0.27
N LYS A 63 -2.82 -3.77 0.52
CA LYS A 63 -2.31 -3.27 1.81
C LYS A 63 -1.63 -1.93 1.57
N ALA A 64 -2.04 -0.92 2.32
CA ALA A 64 -1.41 0.39 2.34
C ALA A 64 -1.31 0.89 3.78
N GLY A 65 -0.29 1.67 4.08
CA GLY A 65 -0.12 2.21 5.42
C GLY A 65 0.48 3.60 5.44
N ILE A 66 0.25 4.30 6.54
CA ILE A 66 0.86 5.58 6.88
C ILE A 66 1.90 5.31 7.96
N PHE A 67 3.11 5.80 7.72
CA PHE A 67 4.25 5.64 8.61
C PHE A 67 4.87 6.99 8.94
N LYS A 68 5.34 7.12 10.18
CA LYS A 68 6.18 8.24 10.60
C LYS A 68 7.59 8.05 10.05
N ASP A 69 8.28 9.17 9.81
CA ASP A 69 9.73 9.21 9.53
C ASP A 69 10.18 8.43 8.28
N ILE A 70 9.33 8.38 7.24
CA ILE A 70 9.67 7.82 5.92
C ILE A 70 9.61 8.87 4.80
N ALA A 71 9.42 10.13 5.16
CA ALA A 71 9.41 11.23 4.21
C ALA A 71 10.84 11.66 3.91
N TYR A 72 11.13 11.96 2.65
CA TYR A 72 12.34 12.66 2.25
C TYR A 72 12.10 14.18 2.40
N SER A 73 12.09 14.64 3.65
CA SER A 73 11.68 16.02 4.01
C SER A 73 12.69 17.09 3.61
N ASP A 74 13.94 16.71 3.36
CA ASP A 74 15.07 17.56 3.02
C ASP A 74 15.38 17.58 1.52
N TYR A 75 14.46 17.09 0.68
CA TYR A 75 14.54 17.26 -0.77
C TYR A 75 14.76 18.75 -1.15
N PRO A 76 15.70 19.06 -2.07
CA PRO A 76 16.46 18.15 -2.93
C PRO A 76 17.87 17.79 -2.41
N ILE A 77 18.19 18.04 -1.13
CA ILE A 77 19.54 17.85 -0.57
C ILE A 77 19.90 16.37 -0.57
N ARG A 78 21.04 15.99 -1.18
CA ARG A 78 21.55 14.62 -1.24
C ARG A 78 22.07 14.11 0.12
N SER A 79 21.17 13.89 1.06
CA SER A 79 21.39 13.31 2.39
C SER A 79 21.24 11.79 2.38
N ASP A 80 21.35 11.16 3.55
CA ASP A 80 21.05 9.73 3.73
C ASP A 80 19.58 9.39 3.42
N HIS A 81 18.65 10.32 3.64
CA HIS A 81 17.24 10.16 3.26
C HIS A 81 17.01 10.21 1.73
N ALA A 82 17.99 10.71 0.97
CA ALA A 82 17.94 10.77 -0.49
C ALA A 82 18.23 9.43 -1.16
N ILE A 83 18.71 8.44 -0.41
CA ILE A 83 19.11 7.13 -0.91
C ILE A 83 18.00 6.12 -0.66
N GLY A 84 17.38 5.63 -1.74
CA GLY A 84 16.42 4.52 -1.68
C GLY A 84 17.09 3.15 -1.58
N GLY A 85 16.28 2.09 -1.52
CA GLY A 85 16.75 0.70 -1.46
C GLY A 85 16.13 -0.09 -0.31
N LEU A 86 16.64 -1.30 -0.07
CA LEU A 86 16.38 -1.98 1.21
C LEU A 86 17.03 -1.15 2.31
N PRO A 87 16.35 -0.96 3.45
CA PRO A 87 16.99 -0.34 4.59
C PRO A 87 18.27 -1.10 4.95
N PRO A 88 19.37 -0.42 5.35
CA PRO A 88 20.58 -1.10 5.77
C PRO A 88 20.28 -2.12 6.89
N HIS A 89 21.07 -3.18 6.97
CA HIS A 89 20.83 -4.37 7.80
C HIS A 89 20.77 -4.13 9.33
N GLU A 90 20.92 -2.88 9.79
CA GLU A 90 20.44 -2.45 11.11
C GLU A 90 18.93 -2.27 11.06
N GLU A 91 18.22 -3.23 11.66
CA GLU A 91 16.79 -3.46 11.57
C GLU A 91 15.92 -2.19 11.54
N SER A 92 15.55 -1.74 10.33
CA SER A 92 14.82 -0.49 10.15
C SER A 92 13.47 -0.50 10.83
N HIS A 93 13.02 0.69 11.23
CA HIS A 93 11.76 0.88 11.91
C HIS A 93 10.57 0.32 11.09
N LEU A 94 10.60 0.49 9.76
CA LEU A 94 9.61 -0.09 8.85
C LEU A 94 9.62 -1.62 8.84
N ASP A 95 10.81 -2.24 8.84
CA ASP A 95 10.91 -3.70 8.82
C ASP A 95 10.35 -4.32 10.10
N LYS A 96 10.59 -3.68 11.25
CA LYS A 96 9.98 -4.10 12.53
C LYS A 96 8.45 -4.04 12.46
N ILE A 97 7.91 -2.96 11.91
CA ILE A 97 6.47 -2.76 11.74
C ILE A 97 5.88 -3.85 10.81
N LEU A 98 6.49 -4.09 9.65
CA LEU A 98 6.00 -5.06 8.66
C LEU A 98 6.12 -6.51 9.15
N LYS A 99 7.18 -6.86 9.88
CA LYS A 99 7.31 -8.19 10.51
C LYS A 99 6.21 -8.41 11.55
N ARG A 100 5.88 -7.39 12.35
CA ARG A 100 4.85 -7.52 13.40
C ARG A 100 3.44 -7.61 12.81
N PHE A 101 3.12 -6.77 11.83
CA PHE A 101 1.87 -6.85 11.10
C PHE A 101 1.63 -8.25 10.53
N ARG A 102 2.64 -8.83 9.86
CA ARG A 102 2.55 -10.20 9.32
C ARG A 102 2.29 -11.29 10.37
N ARG A 103 2.76 -11.14 11.62
CA ARG A 103 2.47 -12.12 12.68
C ARG A 103 1.01 -12.07 13.16
N ASN A 104 0.40 -10.89 13.15
CA ASN A 104 -0.98 -10.71 13.57
C ASN A 104 -1.99 -11.09 12.47
N ASP A 105 -1.55 -11.27 11.22
CA ASP A 105 -2.40 -11.66 10.09
C ASP A 105 -2.66 -13.17 10.00
N GLY A 106 -1.92 -13.98 10.77
CA GLY A 106 -2.03 -15.44 10.82
C GLY A 106 -2.89 -15.98 11.96
N GLN A 107 -3.61 -15.13 12.70
CA GLN A 107 -4.58 -15.52 13.73
C GLN A 107 -5.99 -15.10 13.33
#